data_AF-A0A7E5X142-F1
#
_entry.id   AF-A0A7E5X142-F1
#
_cell.length_a   1.000
_cell.length_b   1.000
_cell.length_c   1.000
_cell.angle_alpha   90.00
_cell.angle_beta   90.00
_cell.angle_gamma   90.00
#
_symmetry.space_group_name_H-M   'P 1'
#
loop_
_entity.id
_entity.type
_entity.pdbx_description
1 polymer ?
#
loop_
_entity_poly.entity_id
_entity_poly.type
_entity_poly.pdbx_seq_one_letter_code
_entity_poly.pdbx_strand_id
1 'polypeptide(L)'
;MAESDSKEAKKPMTDEERLALSQKLDRELDEFINSLEKKRYTEGWPEDKWEEEMDKHPFFMKTNPDGGEMSPLAEGLAKLKYDPEENTPVELAGNYKEDGNFNFKHKNYRLAIMG
;
A
#
# COMPACT_ATOMS: atom_id res chain seq x y z
N MET A 1 11.27 -7.14 -48.14
CA MET A 1 11.75 -5.75 -48.20
C MET A 1 12.04 -5.32 -46.78
N ALA A 2 13.32 -5.25 -46.42
CA ALA A 2 13.74 -4.76 -45.10
C ALA A 2 14.02 -3.27 -45.26
N GLU A 3 13.19 -2.43 -44.67
CA GLU A 3 13.46 -1.00 -44.55
C GLU A 3 14.62 -0.84 -43.56
N SER A 4 15.75 -0.40 -44.09
CA SER A 4 16.94 -0.07 -43.32
C SER A 4 16.70 1.25 -42.57
N ASP A 5 16.43 1.16 -41.27
CA ASP A 5 16.46 2.31 -40.37
C ASP A 5 17.92 2.82 -40.25
N SER A 6 18.27 3.77 -41.11
CA SER A 6 19.52 4.51 -41.04
C SER A 6 19.54 5.35 -39.77
N LYS A 7 20.19 4.84 -38.73
CA LYS A 7 20.54 5.60 -37.51
C LYS A 7 21.58 6.67 -37.84
N GLU A 8 21.12 7.79 -38.39
CA GLU A 8 21.92 9.00 -38.48
C GLU A 8 22.19 9.54 -37.08
N ALA A 9 23.48 9.73 -36.75
CA ALA A 9 23.90 10.31 -35.49
C ALA A 9 23.40 11.76 -35.40
N LYS A 10 22.38 12.00 -34.57
CA LYS A 10 21.83 13.34 -34.32
C LYS A 10 22.93 14.25 -33.79
N LYS A 11 23.15 15.38 -34.47
CA LYS A 11 24.05 16.45 -34.01
C LYS A 11 23.62 16.90 -32.61
N PRO A 12 24.56 17.27 -31.72
CA PRO A 12 24.22 17.78 -30.39
C PRO A 12 23.37 19.06 -30.55
N MET A 13 22.15 19.00 -30.03
CA MET A 13 21.19 20.11 -30.10
C MET A 13 21.74 21.34 -29.38
N THR A 14 21.55 22.52 -29.97
CA THR A 14 21.97 23.80 -29.38
C THR A 14 21.07 24.18 -28.21
N ASP A 15 21.52 25.06 -27.31
CA ASP A 15 20.77 25.39 -26.09
C ASP A 15 19.44 26.13 -26.39
N GLU A 16 19.39 26.90 -27.48
CA GLU A 16 18.16 27.56 -27.94
C GLU A 16 17.14 26.53 -28.46
N GLU A 17 17.59 25.54 -29.22
CA GLU A 17 16.75 24.42 -29.70
C GLU A 17 16.26 23.55 -28.54
N ARG A 18 17.07 23.38 -27.47
CA ARG A 18 16.66 22.71 -26.22
C ARG A 18 15.53 23.43 -25.52
N LEU A 19 15.65 24.75 -25.38
CA LEU A 19 14.62 25.55 -24.73
C LEU A 19 13.32 25.54 -25.54
N ALA A 20 13.41 25.70 -26.86
CA ALA A 20 12.24 25.66 -27.74
C ALA A 20 11.54 24.29 -27.72
N LEU A 21 12.32 23.20 -27.70
CA LEU A 21 11.78 21.85 -27.60
C LEU A 21 11.09 21.61 -26.25
N SER A 22 11.71 22.06 -25.14
CA SER A 22 11.11 21.96 -23.80
C SER A 22 9.75 22.67 -23.76
N GLN A 23 9.68 23.91 -24.24
CA GLN A 23 8.43 24.69 -24.24
C GLN A 23 7.35 24.04 -25.11
N LYS A 24 7.73 23.41 -26.21
CA LYS A 24 6.80 22.67 -27.06
C LYS A 24 6.24 21.45 -26.33
N LEU A 25 7.11 20.68 -25.68
CA LEU A 25 6.71 19.49 -24.93
C LEU A 25 5.81 19.82 -23.75
N ASP A 26 6.10 20.91 -23.02
CA ASP A 26 5.26 21.37 -21.91
C ASP A 26 3.84 21.72 -22.40
N ARG A 27 3.72 22.41 -23.55
CA ARG A 27 2.41 22.75 -24.14
C ARG A 27 1.65 21.51 -24.60
N GLU A 28 2.33 20.59 -25.29
CA GLU A 28 1.72 19.35 -25.76
C GLU A 28 1.26 18.47 -24.58
N LEU A 29 2.02 18.46 -23.48
CA LEU A 29 1.65 17.76 -22.26
C LEU A 29 0.42 18.38 -21.60
N ASP A 30 0.35 19.71 -21.49
CA ASP A 30 -0.81 20.41 -20.94
C ASP A 30 -2.06 20.19 -21.80
N GLU A 31 -1.94 20.25 -23.13
CA GLU A 31 -3.05 19.94 -24.06
C GLU A 31 -3.52 18.48 -23.89
N PHE A 32 -2.58 17.55 -23.79
CA PHE A 32 -2.89 16.13 -23.56
C PHE A 32 -3.61 15.91 -22.22
N ILE A 33 -3.08 16.46 -21.11
CA ILE A 33 -3.70 16.34 -19.79
C ILE A 33 -5.12 16.95 -19.79
N ASN A 34 -5.31 18.09 -20.45
CA ASN A 34 -6.62 18.72 -20.55
C ASN A 34 -7.60 17.96 -21.45
N SER A 35 -7.11 17.14 -22.39
CA SER A 35 -7.94 16.27 -23.23
C SER A 35 -8.44 15.02 -22.51
N LEU A 36 -7.79 14.61 -21.41
CA LEU A 36 -8.20 13.46 -20.62
C LEU A 36 -9.52 13.74 -19.87
N GLU A 37 -10.37 12.73 -19.79
CA GLU A 37 -11.59 12.79 -18.98
C GLU A 37 -11.24 13.07 -17.52
N LYS A 38 -11.66 14.23 -17.01
CA LYS A 38 -11.52 14.62 -15.60
C LYS A 38 -12.48 13.79 -14.74
N LYS A 39 -12.13 12.53 -14.48
CA LYS A 39 -12.83 11.70 -13.51
C LYS A 39 -12.41 12.16 -12.13
N ARG A 40 -13.35 12.74 -11.38
CA ARG A 40 -13.16 12.90 -9.94
C ARG A 40 -13.03 11.50 -9.36
N TYR A 41 -12.02 11.28 -8.54
CA TYR A 41 -11.85 10.02 -7.84
C TYR A 41 -13.04 9.86 -6.87
N THR A 42 -14.06 9.11 -7.28
CA THR A 42 -15.29 8.88 -6.51
C THR A 42 -15.23 7.64 -5.64
N GLU A 43 -14.15 6.87 -5.72
CA GLU A 43 -13.95 5.64 -4.94
C GLU A 43 -13.28 5.88 -3.59
N GLY A 44 -12.90 7.13 -3.30
CA GLY A 44 -12.39 7.53 -1.99
C GLY A 44 -13.52 7.74 -0.98
N TRP A 45 -13.19 7.63 0.30
CA TRP A 45 -14.13 8.04 1.34
C TRP A 45 -14.43 9.54 1.23
N PRO A 46 -15.67 9.96 1.54
CA PRO A 46 -16.03 11.37 1.53
C PRO A 46 -15.11 12.17 2.46
N GLU A 47 -14.56 13.27 1.96
CA GLU A 47 -13.59 14.13 2.68
C GLU A 47 -14.10 14.66 4.03
N ASP A 48 -15.42 14.70 4.22
CA ASP A 48 -16.03 15.13 5.47
C ASP A 48 -16.16 13.99 6.51
N LYS A 49 -16.06 12.73 6.08
CA LYS A 49 -16.33 11.54 6.92
C LYS A 49 -15.26 10.46 6.82
N TRP A 50 -14.16 10.71 6.14
CA TRP A 50 -13.11 9.70 5.95
C TRP A 50 -12.48 9.26 7.27
N GLU A 51 -12.42 10.12 8.28
CA GLU A 51 -11.85 9.78 9.60
C GLU A 51 -12.74 8.75 10.34
N GLU A 52 -14.06 8.90 10.26
CA GLU A 52 -15.01 7.93 10.84
C GLU A 52 -14.97 6.58 10.11
N GLU A 53 -14.80 6.60 8.77
CA GLU A 53 -14.70 5.38 7.96
C GLU A 53 -13.33 4.69 8.14
N MET A 54 -12.25 5.46 8.32
CA MET A 54 -10.93 4.96 8.75
C MET A 54 -11.06 4.22 10.07
N ASP A 55 -11.63 4.86 11.09
CA ASP A 55 -11.71 4.28 12.44
C ASP A 55 -12.60 3.03 12.49
N LYS A 56 -13.56 2.88 11.57
CA LYS A 56 -14.38 1.66 11.42
C LYS A 56 -13.74 0.59 10.54
N HIS A 57 -12.72 0.94 9.78
CA HIS A 57 -12.11 -0.02 8.88
C HIS A 57 -11.34 -1.06 9.71
N PRO A 58 -11.56 -2.37 9.52
CA PRO A 58 -10.95 -3.43 10.34
C PRO A 58 -9.41 -3.38 10.39
N PHE A 59 -8.79 -2.76 9.39
CA PHE A 59 -7.33 -2.60 9.30
C PHE A 59 -6.79 -1.41 10.12
N PHE A 60 -7.59 -0.37 10.37
CA PHE A 60 -7.16 0.87 11.05
C PHE A 60 -7.80 1.04 12.44
N MET A 61 -8.81 0.22 12.77
CA MET A 61 -9.39 0.12 14.11
C MET A 61 -8.30 -0.05 15.17
N LYS A 62 -8.20 0.91 16.09
CA LYS A 62 -7.27 0.88 17.24
C LYS A 62 -7.80 0.05 18.41
N THR A 63 -9.10 -0.23 18.40
CA THR A 63 -9.82 -0.97 19.44
C THR A 63 -10.68 -2.01 18.76
N ASN A 64 -10.61 -3.26 19.21
CA ASN A 64 -11.57 -4.27 18.79
C ASN A 64 -12.98 -3.82 19.24
N PRO A 65 -14.02 -4.01 18.42
CA PRO A 65 -15.39 -3.76 18.87
C PRO A 65 -15.67 -4.60 20.12
N ASP A 66 -16.26 -3.97 21.14
CA ASP A 66 -16.66 -4.58 22.41
C ASP A 66 -17.77 -5.61 22.17
N GLY A 67 -17.39 -6.77 21.64
CA GLY A 67 -18.34 -7.73 21.11
C GLY A 67 -17.73 -8.93 20.40
N GLY A 68 -16.56 -9.40 20.86
CA GLY A 68 -16.12 -10.81 20.87
C GLY A 68 -16.01 -11.64 19.57
N GLU A 69 -16.59 -11.23 18.45
CA GLU A 69 -16.53 -11.97 17.19
C GLU A 69 -15.43 -11.39 16.31
N MET A 70 -14.28 -12.05 16.34
CA MET A 70 -13.27 -11.89 15.30
C MET A 70 -13.93 -12.19 13.96
N SER A 71 -13.76 -11.30 12.99
CA SER A 71 -14.15 -11.57 11.60
C SER A 71 -13.63 -12.95 11.19
N PRO A 72 -14.38 -13.79 10.45
CA PRO A 72 -13.94 -15.12 10.02
C PRO A 72 -12.56 -15.10 9.33
N LEU A 73 -12.22 -13.99 8.66
CA LEU A 73 -10.89 -13.77 8.06
C LEU A 73 -9.80 -13.59 9.13
N ALA A 74 -10.10 -12.84 10.18
CA ALA A 74 -9.19 -12.62 11.31
C ALA A 74 -9.04 -13.90 12.16
N GLU A 75 -10.10 -14.69 12.31
CA GLU A 75 -10.04 -16.02 12.92
C GLU A 75 -9.19 -16.99 12.08
N GLY A 76 -9.35 -16.97 10.75
CA GLY A 76 -8.53 -17.78 9.85
C GLY A 76 -7.04 -17.47 9.93
N LEU A 77 -6.68 -16.18 10.03
CA LEU A 77 -5.28 -15.76 10.24
C LEU A 77 -4.75 -16.19 11.61
N ALA A 78 -5.57 -16.15 12.66
CA ALA A 78 -5.18 -16.61 13.99
C ALA A 78 -4.93 -18.13 14.01
N LYS A 79 -5.79 -18.91 13.35
CA LYS A 79 -5.59 -20.36 13.19
C LYS A 79 -4.31 -20.67 12.43
N LEU A 80 -4.05 -19.99 11.31
CA LEU A 80 -2.83 -20.23 10.55
C LEU A 80 -1.56 -20.05 11.39
N LYS A 81 -1.55 -19.10 12.33
CA LYS A 81 -0.38 -18.79 13.18
C LYS A 81 -0.27 -19.65 14.44
N TYR A 82 -1.39 -20.12 15.00
CA TYR A 82 -1.44 -20.73 16.33
C TYR A 82 -2.08 -22.11 16.40
N ASP A 83 -2.60 -22.64 15.30
CA ASP A 83 -3.24 -23.95 15.29
C ASP A 83 -2.19 -25.06 15.47
N PRO A 84 -2.32 -25.92 16.51
CA PRO A 84 -1.44 -27.06 16.75
C PRO A 84 -1.47 -28.14 15.67
N GLU A 85 -2.55 -28.21 14.88
CA GLU A 85 -2.68 -29.19 13.80
C GLU A 85 -1.95 -28.73 12.52
N GLU A 86 -1.79 -27.42 12.33
CA GLU A 86 -1.18 -26.83 11.13
C GLU A 86 0.28 -26.39 11.36
N ASN A 87 0.72 -26.20 12.61
CA ASN A 87 2.06 -25.75 12.95
C ASN A 87 2.84 -26.77 13.80
N THR A 88 4.14 -26.90 13.56
CA THR A 88 4.98 -27.74 14.41
C THR A 88 5.18 -27.10 15.80
N PRO A 89 5.48 -27.90 16.85
CA PRO A 89 5.74 -27.37 18.19
C PRO A 89 6.87 -26.34 18.26
N VAL A 90 7.85 -26.43 17.34
CA VAL A 90 8.97 -25.49 17.24
C VAL A 90 8.52 -24.16 16.64
N GLU A 91 7.68 -24.19 15.60
CA GLU A 91 7.12 -23.01 14.96
C GLU A 91 6.17 -22.27 15.90
N LEU A 92 5.31 -23.00 16.62
CA LEU A 92 4.46 -22.44 17.67
C LEU A 92 5.27 -21.70 18.73
N ALA A 93 6.32 -22.34 19.26
CA ALA A 93 7.20 -21.70 20.24
C ALA A 93 7.90 -20.44 19.67
N GLY A 94 8.25 -20.46 18.38
CA GLY A 94 8.75 -19.29 17.66
C GLY A 94 7.73 -18.16 17.63
N ASN A 95 6.49 -18.47 17.22
CA ASN A 95 5.39 -17.52 17.11
C ASN A 95 5.04 -16.87 18.47
N TYR A 96 4.94 -17.65 19.54
CA TYR A 96 4.70 -17.13 20.89
C TYR A 96 5.84 -16.25 21.40
N LYS A 97 7.10 -16.63 21.13
CA LYS A 97 8.28 -15.83 21.50
C LYS A 97 8.30 -14.49 20.75
N GLU A 98 7.99 -14.49 19.47
CA GLU A 98 7.95 -13.28 18.65
C GLU A 98 6.84 -12.32 19.10
N ASP A 99 5.65 -12.85 19.41
CA ASP A 99 4.54 -12.03 19.91
C ASP A 99 4.78 -11.49 21.32
N GLY A 100 5.41 -12.27 22.20
CA GLY A 100 5.85 -11.78 23.51
C GLY A 100 6.84 -10.62 23.38
N ASN A 101 7.84 -10.75 22.50
CA ASN A 101 8.81 -9.70 22.22
C ASN A 101 8.18 -8.46 21.59
N PHE A 102 7.24 -8.64 20.67
CA PHE A 102 6.51 -7.53 20.04
C PHE A 102 5.71 -6.74 21.09
N ASN A 103 4.92 -7.42 21.91
CA ASN A 103 4.12 -6.77 22.96
C ASN A 103 4.99 -6.10 24.02
N PHE A 104 6.14 -6.70 24.37
CA PHE A 104 7.09 -6.10 25.31
C PHE A 104 7.67 -4.77 24.77
N LYS A 105 8.07 -4.72 23.49
CA LYS A 105 8.56 -3.48 22.84
C LYS A 105 7.51 -2.36 22.84
N HIS A 106 6.22 -2.72 22.74
CA HIS A 106 5.10 -1.77 22.73
C HIS A 106 4.55 -1.46 24.13
N LYS A 107 5.25 -1.87 25.21
CA LYS A 107 4.83 -1.67 26.61
C LYS A 107 3.49 -2.32 26.98
N ASN A 108 3.02 -3.27 26.17
CA ASN A 108 1.82 -4.06 26.42
C ASN A 108 2.17 -5.25 27.32
N TYR A 109 2.63 -4.98 28.54
CA TYR A 109 3.19 -6.00 29.43
C TYR A 109 2.18 -7.09 29.80
N ARG A 110 0.88 -6.77 29.88
CA ARG A 110 -0.17 -7.76 30.14
C ARG A 110 -0.31 -8.81 29.04
N LEU A 111 -0.11 -8.41 27.79
CA LEU A 111 -0.16 -9.31 26.64
C LEU A 111 1.18 -10.02 26.43
N ALA A 112 2.30 -9.36 26.76
CA ALA A 112 3.64 -9.93 26.64
C ALA A 112 3.89 -11.14 27.55
N ILE A 113 3.16 -11.25 28.67
CA ILE A 113 3.26 -12.37 29.62
C ILE A 113 2.25 -13.50 29.35
N MET A 114 1.31 -13.30 28.41
CA MET A 114 0.18 -14.22 28.19
C MET A 114 0.46 -15.27 27.11
N GLY A 115 1.74 -15.52 26.78
CA GLY A 115 2.19 -16.49 25.77
C GLY A 115 2.50 -17.87 26.34
#